data_AF-A0A3P1USI7-F1
#
_entry.id   AF-A0A3P1USI7-F1
#
_cell.length_a   1.000
_cell.length_b   1.000
_cell.length_c   1.000
_cell.angle_alpha   90.00
_cell.angle_beta   90.00
_cell.angle_gamma   90.00
#
_symmetry.space_group_name_H-M   'P 1'
#
loop_
_entity.id
_entity.type
_entity.pdbx_description
1 polymer ?
#
loop_
_entity_poly.entity_id
_entity_poly.type
_entity_poly.pdbx_seq_one_letter_code
_entity_poly.pdbx_strand_id
1 'polypeptide(L)'
;MADPPWPAQGGERHYQTMSLERIAGLPVDRLASLDAHLWLWTTNGMLPRAYEVAAAWGFTVRSPLTWVKFRLGLSGRYQLRNATEQLLFCTRGHAPLGNHSQPTWFNAPVTEHSRKPAEQFAIIERISAGPFLELFARRRPQSNQDWAIWGNEVASDICIPGYSVPRYSQRATAPGTLRTTRTTAEATGPMRGMGS
;
A
#
# COMPACT_ATOMS: atom_id res chain seq x y z
N MET A 1 -0.94 0.96 1.44
CA MET A 1 0.10 1.72 0.70
C MET A 1 1.25 0.78 0.37
N ALA A 2 1.94 0.99 -0.74
CA ALA A 2 3.15 0.25 -1.11
C ALA A 2 4.20 1.17 -1.72
N ASP A 3 5.47 0.96 -1.37
CA ASP A 3 6.64 1.54 -2.05
C ASP A 3 7.56 0.41 -2.54
N PRO A 4 7.20 -0.28 -3.64
CA PRO A 4 7.95 -1.44 -4.10
C PRO A 4 9.41 -1.10 -4.39
N PRO A 5 10.34 -2.02 -4.14
CA PRO A 5 11.74 -1.83 -4.46
C PRO A 5 11.94 -2.09 -5.96
N TRP A 6 11.46 -1.15 -6.78
CA TRP A 6 11.44 -1.19 -8.23
C TRP A 6 12.84 -1.50 -8.80
N PRO A 7 12.94 -2.42 -9.78
CA PRO A 7 14.22 -2.72 -10.42
C PRO A 7 14.58 -1.65 -11.46
N ALA A 8 15.84 -1.64 -11.85
CA ALA A 8 16.47 -0.76 -12.83
C ALA A 8 16.34 0.74 -12.56
N GLN A 9 16.36 1.16 -11.28
CA GLN A 9 16.22 2.59 -10.89
C GLN A 9 17.50 3.18 -10.25
N GLY A 10 18.58 2.40 -10.14
CA GLY A 10 19.82 2.80 -9.46
C GLY A 10 19.80 2.58 -7.94
N GLY A 11 18.65 2.20 -7.39
CA GLY A 11 18.48 1.84 -5.98
C GLY A 11 19.15 0.51 -5.61
N GLU A 12 19.45 -0.35 -6.59
CA GLU A 12 20.16 -1.63 -6.43
C GLU A 12 21.51 -1.49 -5.74
N ARG A 13 22.12 -0.30 -5.84
CA ARG A 13 23.39 0.01 -5.17
C ARG A 13 23.25 0.18 -3.65
N HIS A 14 22.02 0.35 -3.16
CA HIS A 14 21.73 0.72 -1.78
C HIS A 14 20.80 -0.25 -1.07
N TYR A 15 19.96 -0.99 -1.81
CA TYR A 15 19.04 -1.98 -1.25
C TYR A 15 18.68 -3.05 -2.27
N GLN A 16 18.25 -4.23 -1.78
CA GLN A 16 17.80 -5.31 -2.64
C GLN A 16 16.50 -4.94 -3.35
N THR A 17 16.51 -4.97 -4.68
CA THR A 17 15.31 -4.80 -5.52
C THR A 17 14.56 -6.11 -5.73
N MET A 18 13.32 -5.99 -6.18
CA MET A 18 12.47 -7.13 -6.53
C MET A 18 12.11 -7.08 -8.01
N SER A 19 12.07 -8.24 -8.68
CA SER A 19 11.66 -8.29 -10.09
C SER A 19 10.21 -7.82 -10.25
N LEU A 20 9.87 -7.26 -11.41
CA LEU A 20 8.51 -6.81 -11.69
C LEU A 20 7.48 -7.94 -11.58
N GLU A 21 7.83 -9.13 -12.06
CA GLU A 21 7.00 -10.32 -11.93
C GLU A 21 6.70 -10.65 -10.47
N ARG A 22 7.72 -10.59 -9.60
CA ARG A 22 7.56 -10.89 -8.17
C ARG A 22 6.82 -9.77 -7.43
N ILE A 23 6.96 -8.50 -7.85
CA ILE A 23 6.14 -7.40 -7.32
C ILE A 23 4.68 -7.60 -7.73
N ALA A 24 4.41 -7.82 -9.02
CA ALA A 24 3.05 -8.01 -9.54
C ALA A 24 2.37 -9.27 -8.98
N GLY A 25 3.14 -10.32 -8.71
CA GLY A 25 2.65 -11.57 -8.13
C GLY A 25 2.39 -11.54 -6.62
N LEU A 26 2.57 -10.41 -5.93
CA LEU A 26 2.15 -10.30 -4.54
C LEU A 26 0.63 -10.46 -4.43
N PRO A 27 0.11 -11.25 -3.47
CA PRO A 27 -1.32 -11.51 -3.33
C PRO A 27 -2.03 -10.35 -2.62
N VAL A 28 -1.82 -9.10 -3.07
CA VAL A 28 -2.43 -7.89 -2.49
C VAL A 28 -3.94 -7.95 -2.56
N ASP A 29 -4.48 -8.65 -3.56
CA ASP A 29 -5.89 -8.91 -3.72
C ASP A 29 -6.51 -9.60 -2.49
N ARG A 30 -5.74 -10.50 -1.85
CA ARG A 30 -6.11 -11.24 -0.62
C ARG A 30 -5.78 -10.50 0.67
N LEU A 31 -4.94 -9.47 0.61
CA LEU A 31 -4.54 -8.67 1.78
C LEU A 31 -5.46 -7.49 2.02
N ALA A 32 -6.03 -6.92 0.95
CA ALA A 32 -6.93 -5.78 1.02
C ALA A 32 -8.42 -6.20 1.01
N SER A 33 -9.30 -5.34 1.52
CA SER A 33 -10.77 -5.49 1.44
C SER A 33 -11.28 -5.39 0.00
N LEU A 34 -12.41 -6.01 -0.33
CA LEU A 34 -13.04 -5.92 -1.66
C LEU A 34 -13.30 -4.46 -2.07
N ASP A 35 -13.67 -3.62 -1.11
CA ASP A 35 -13.70 -2.17 -1.26
C ASP A 35 -12.45 -1.59 -0.60
N ALA A 36 -11.48 -1.14 -1.40
CA ALA A 36 -10.21 -0.65 -0.88
C ALA A 36 -9.57 0.45 -1.73
N HIS A 37 -8.70 1.22 -1.08
CA HIS A 37 -7.76 2.11 -1.74
C HIS A 37 -6.36 1.50 -1.76
N LEU A 38 -5.66 1.67 -2.87
CA LEU A 38 -4.23 1.43 -2.99
C LEU A 38 -3.54 2.77 -3.25
N TRP A 39 -2.48 3.01 -2.48
CA TRP A 39 -1.55 4.11 -2.67
C TRP A 39 -0.20 3.51 -3.05
N LEU A 40 0.22 3.69 -4.31
CA LEU A 40 1.39 3.03 -4.89
C LEU A 40 2.45 4.06 -5.30
N TRP A 41 3.58 4.08 -4.59
CA TRP A 41 4.72 4.91 -4.95
C TRP A 41 5.41 4.43 -6.22
N THR A 42 5.78 5.36 -7.09
CA THR A 42 6.53 5.11 -8.33
C THR A 42 7.29 6.36 -8.78
N THR A 43 8.22 6.17 -9.71
CA THR A 43 8.96 7.24 -10.39
C THR A 43 8.36 7.50 -11.77
N ASN A 44 8.70 8.64 -12.39
CA ASN A 44 8.21 8.97 -13.73
C ASN A 44 8.54 7.88 -14.77
N GLY A 45 9.74 7.29 -14.70
CA GLY A 45 10.15 6.20 -15.61
C GLY A 45 9.44 4.87 -15.36
N MET A 46 8.89 4.66 -14.15
CA MET A 46 8.21 3.43 -13.75
C MET A 46 6.69 3.50 -13.86
N LEU A 47 6.11 4.63 -14.29
CA LEU A 47 4.66 4.80 -14.43
C LEU A 47 3.98 3.67 -15.23
N PRO A 48 4.46 3.28 -16.44
CA PRO A 48 3.81 2.21 -17.20
C PRO A 48 3.75 0.89 -16.42
N ARG A 49 4.83 0.52 -15.73
CA ARG A 49 4.92 -0.72 -14.95
C ARG A 49 4.14 -0.66 -13.65
N ALA A 50 4.07 0.51 -13.02
CA ALA A 50 3.24 0.71 -11.84
C ALA A 50 1.75 0.57 -12.17
N TYR A 51 1.32 0.95 -13.37
CA TYR A 51 -0.06 0.75 -13.82
C TYR A 51 -0.36 -0.74 -14.03
N GLU A 52 0.56 -1.48 -14.64
CA GLU A 52 0.47 -2.93 -14.78
C GLU A 52 0.40 -3.64 -13.42
N VAL A 53 1.23 -3.22 -12.45
CA VAL A 53 1.23 -3.77 -11.08
C VAL A 53 -0.08 -3.46 -10.35
N ALA A 54 -0.58 -2.23 -10.43
CA ALA A 54 -1.86 -1.87 -9.83
C ALA A 54 -3.00 -2.74 -10.40
N ALA A 55 -3.02 -2.95 -11.71
CA ALA A 55 -3.98 -3.81 -12.38
C ALA A 55 -3.84 -5.29 -11.96
N ALA A 56 -2.61 -5.80 -11.87
CA ALA A 56 -2.35 -7.17 -11.42
C ALA A 56 -2.83 -7.43 -9.98
N TRP A 57 -2.78 -6.41 -9.13
CA TRP A 57 -3.32 -6.46 -7.77
C TRP A 57 -4.84 -6.23 -7.69
N GLY A 58 -5.51 -6.02 -8.83
CA GLY A 58 -6.96 -5.84 -8.91
C GLY A 58 -7.44 -4.41 -8.63
N PHE A 59 -6.58 -3.40 -8.81
CA PHE A 59 -6.92 -1.99 -8.60
C PHE A 59 -6.97 -1.21 -9.91
N THR A 60 -7.89 -0.26 -10.00
CA THR A 60 -7.93 0.73 -11.09
C THR A 60 -7.22 2.01 -10.64
N VAL A 61 -6.21 2.46 -11.41
CA VAL A 61 -5.55 3.75 -11.18
C VAL A 61 -6.56 4.88 -11.49
N ARG A 62 -6.73 5.82 -10.56
CA ARG A 62 -7.67 6.95 -10.70
C ARG A 62 -6.94 8.26 -10.97
N SER A 63 -5.95 8.57 -10.17
CA SER A 63 -5.18 9.81 -10.30
C SER A 63 -3.81 9.68 -9.63
N PRO A 64 -2.79 10.41 -10.10
CA PRO A 64 -1.55 10.57 -9.35
C PRO A 64 -1.72 11.62 -8.25
N LEU A 65 -1.07 11.38 -7.11
CA LEU A 65 -0.67 12.41 -6.16
C LEU A 65 0.83 12.66 -6.35
N THR A 66 1.18 13.85 -6.83
CA THR A 66 2.56 14.19 -7.21
C THR A 66 3.30 14.81 -6.03
N TRP A 67 4.38 14.18 -5.56
CA TRP A 67 5.32 14.82 -4.64
C TRP A 67 6.27 15.72 -5.42
N VAL A 68 6.08 17.03 -5.28
CA VAL A 68 6.91 18.07 -5.89
C VAL A 68 8.14 18.34 -5.03
N LYS A 69 9.32 18.30 -5.66
CA LYS A 69 10.62 18.56 -5.04
C LYS A 69 11.19 19.85 -5.61
N PHE A 70 11.55 20.79 -4.75
CA PHE A 70 12.23 22.03 -5.15
C PHE A 70 13.75 21.81 -5.38
N ARG A 71 14.10 20.71 -6.05
CA ARG A 71 15.46 20.38 -6.51
C ARG A 71 15.42 19.43 -7.70
N LEU A 72 16.40 19.54 -8.59
CA LEU A 72 16.52 18.62 -9.72
C LEU A 72 17.22 17.32 -9.31
N GLY A 73 16.59 16.20 -9.61
CA GLY A 73 17.11 14.84 -9.49
C GLY A 73 17.78 14.35 -10.78
N LEU A 74 18.18 13.08 -10.74
CA LEU A 74 18.76 12.36 -11.88
C LEU A 74 17.69 11.98 -12.89
N SER A 75 18.04 12.03 -14.18
CA SER A 75 17.18 11.64 -15.30
C SER A 75 18.01 10.95 -16.38
N GLY A 76 17.38 10.06 -17.15
CA GLY A 76 18.00 9.47 -18.33
C GLY A 76 18.14 10.46 -19.48
N ARG A 77 18.89 10.05 -20.51
CA ARG A 77 19.20 10.87 -21.72
C ARG A 77 17.96 11.43 -22.43
N TYR A 78 16.86 10.70 -22.42
CA TYR A 78 15.61 11.05 -23.11
C TYR A 78 14.48 11.41 -22.14
N GLN A 79 14.81 12.03 -21.00
CA GLN A 79 13.86 12.40 -19.95
C GLN A 79 14.06 13.86 -19.53
N LEU A 80 12.97 14.54 -19.21
CA LEU A 80 13.03 15.80 -18.45
C LEU A 80 13.68 15.56 -17.08
N ARG A 81 14.28 16.60 -16.49
CA ARG A 81 14.92 16.51 -15.17
C ARG A 81 13.86 16.19 -14.11
N ASN A 82 14.04 15.09 -13.39
CA ASN A 82 13.11 14.63 -12.37
C ASN A 82 13.07 15.63 -11.22
N ALA A 83 11.94 16.27 -11.00
CA ALA A 83 11.67 17.10 -9.82
C ALA A 83 10.45 16.56 -9.05
N THR A 84 9.99 15.36 -9.39
CA THR A 84 8.77 14.77 -8.85
C THR A 84 8.93 13.27 -8.60
N GLU A 85 8.16 12.76 -7.65
CA GLU A 85 7.80 11.33 -7.53
C GLU A 85 6.27 11.21 -7.48
N GLN A 86 5.76 10.05 -7.89
CA GLN A 86 4.32 9.84 -8.03
C GLN A 86 3.83 8.86 -6.97
N LEU A 87 2.74 9.19 -6.31
CA LEU A 87 2.00 8.30 -5.45
C LEU A 87 0.63 8.06 -6.09
N LEU A 88 0.47 6.93 -6.78
CA LEU A 88 -0.76 6.61 -7.51
C LEU A 88 -1.88 6.30 -6.53
N PHE A 89 -2.99 7.03 -6.66
CA PHE A 89 -4.24 6.71 -6.00
C PHE A 89 -5.04 5.76 -6.89
N CYS A 90 -5.33 4.58 -6.35
CA CYS A 90 -6.05 3.52 -7.02
C CYS A 90 -7.21 3.03 -6.16
N THR A 91 -8.27 2.54 -6.79
CA THR A 91 -9.46 2.03 -6.10
C THR A 91 -9.79 0.62 -6.55
N ARG A 92 -10.36 -0.16 -5.65
CA ARG A 92 -11.05 -1.42 -5.92
C ARG A 92 -12.46 -1.36 -5.31
N GLY A 93 -13.44 -1.90 -6.02
CA GLY A 93 -14.84 -1.86 -5.61
C GLY A 93 -15.39 -0.44 -5.50
N HIS A 94 -16.14 -0.17 -4.44
CA HIS A 94 -16.88 1.06 -4.18
C HIS A 94 -16.41 1.81 -2.92
N ALA A 95 -15.12 1.69 -2.57
CA ALA A 95 -14.55 2.40 -1.42
C ALA A 95 -14.81 3.92 -1.50
N PRO A 96 -15.43 4.54 -0.48
CA PRO A 96 -15.72 5.96 -0.49
C PRO A 96 -14.48 6.79 -0.16
N LEU A 97 -14.41 8.00 -0.73
CA LEU A 97 -13.40 8.99 -0.36
C LEU A 97 -13.81 9.70 0.94
N GLY A 98 -12.87 9.82 1.89
CA GLY A 98 -13.05 10.65 3.09
C GLY A 98 -12.93 12.15 2.82
N ASN A 99 -12.29 12.54 1.71
CA ASN A 99 -12.12 13.93 1.33
C ASN A 99 -11.98 14.07 -0.20
N HIS A 100 -12.73 14.99 -0.80
CA HIS A 100 -12.75 15.27 -2.24
C HIS A 100 -11.89 16.48 -2.66
N SER A 101 -11.36 17.23 -1.70
CA SER A 101 -10.65 18.49 -1.91
C SER A 101 -9.13 18.34 -1.82
N GLN A 102 -8.58 17.12 -1.81
CA GLN A 102 -7.14 16.90 -1.87
C GLN A 102 -6.62 17.24 -3.28
N PRO A 103 -5.69 18.20 -3.43
CA PRO A 103 -5.02 18.43 -4.71
C PRO A 103 -4.17 17.24 -5.14
N THR A 104 -4.01 17.05 -6.45
CA THR A 104 -3.18 15.99 -7.07
C THR A 104 -1.67 16.23 -6.96
N TRP A 105 -1.26 17.16 -6.10
CA TRP A 105 0.14 17.43 -5.79
C TRP A 105 0.30 17.87 -4.33
N PHE A 106 1.51 17.69 -3.82
CA PHE A 106 1.95 18.26 -2.56
C PHE A 106 3.47 18.46 -2.59
N ASN A 107 3.98 19.38 -1.78
CA ASN A 107 5.40 19.53 -1.54
C ASN A 107 5.74 19.09 -0.12
N ALA A 108 6.89 18.45 0.04
CA ALA A 108 7.43 18.06 1.33
C ALA A 108 8.97 18.05 1.25
N PRO A 109 9.69 18.27 2.36
CA PRO A 109 11.14 18.29 2.36
C PRO A 109 11.74 16.99 1.83
N VAL A 110 12.77 17.10 0.99
CA VAL A 110 13.53 15.93 0.56
C VAL A 110 14.59 15.64 1.62
N THR A 111 14.49 14.46 2.23
CA THR A 111 15.42 14.02 3.28
C THR A 111 16.39 12.97 2.71
N GLU A 112 16.94 12.11 3.56
CA GLU A 112 17.93 11.10 3.18
C GLU A 112 17.41 10.09 2.13
N HIS A 113 18.35 9.54 1.36
CA HIS A 113 18.22 8.49 0.34
C HIS A 113 16.84 7.81 0.22
N SER A 114 16.11 8.12 -0.86
CA SER A 114 14.81 7.51 -1.25
C SER A 114 13.70 7.55 -0.19
N ARG A 115 13.90 8.27 0.93
CA ARG A 115 12.91 8.39 1.99
C ARG A 115 11.71 9.19 1.49
N LYS A 116 10.56 8.51 1.44
CA LYS A 116 9.27 9.16 1.19
C LYS A 116 8.85 10.06 2.37
N PRO A 117 8.17 11.18 2.09
CA PRO A 117 7.75 12.16 3.09
C PRO A 117 6.70 11.59 4.05
N ALA A 118 6.74 12.00 5.32
CA ALA A 118 5.79 11.55 6.33
C ALA A 118 4.38 12.09 6.09
N GLU A 119 4.29 13.24 5.45
CA GLU A 119 3.06 13.94 5.05
C GLU A 119 2.12 13.05 4.22
N GLN A 120 2.65 12.04 3.52
CA GLN A 120 1.86 11.05 2.79
C GLN A 120 0.84 10.36 3.70
N PHE A 121 1.19 10.05 4.96
CA PHE A 121 0.33 9.30 5.87
C PHE A 121 -0.89 10.13 6.26
N ALA A 122 -0.68 11.41 6.59
CA ALA A 122 -1.78 12.33 6.89
C ALA A 122 -2.70 12.55 5.68
N ILE A 123 -2.17 12.57 4.46
CA ILE A 123 -2.98 12.65 3.23
C ILE A 123 -3.78 11.36 3.04
N ILE A 124 -3.15 10.20 3.16
CA ILE A 124 -3.81 8.90 2.98
C ILE A 124 -4.94 8.72 3.99
N GLU A 125 -4.70 9.03 5.27
CA GLU A 125 -5.66 8.87 6.37
C GLU A 125 -6.83 9.85 6.27
N ARG A 126 -6.63 11.01 5.64
CA ARG A 126 -7.71 11.96 5.35
C ARG A 126 -8.65 11.45 4.25
N ILE A 127 -8.13 10.66 3.32
CA ILE A 127 -8.85 10.22 2.11
C ILE A 127 -9.38 8.80 2.25
N SER A 128 -8.70 7.95 3.01
CA SER A 128 -8.96 6.50 3.10
C SER A 128 -9.29 6.11 4.53
N ALA A 129 -10.33 5.30 4.70
CA ALA A 129 -10.61 4.65 5.96
C ALA A 129 -9.67 3.46 6.20
N GLY A 130 -9.33 3.20 7.46
CA GLY A 130 -8.60 2.00 7.86
C GLY A 130 -9.47 0.72 7.82
N PRO A 131 -8.89 -0.45 8.13
CA PRO A 131 -7.52 -0.65 8.64
C PRO A 131 -6.43 -0.39 7.57
N PHE A 132 -5.23 -0.04 8.01
CA PHE A 132 -4.12 0.35 7.12
C PHE A 132 -3.00 -0.70 7.09
N LEU A 133 -2.42 -0.89 5.90
CA LEU A 133 -1.25 -1.76 5.67
C LEU A 133 -0.23 -1.02 4.80
N GLU A 134 1.03 -1.01 5.22
CA GLU A 134 2.19 -0.59 4.41
C GLU A 134 3.01 -1.80 3.97
N LEU A 135 3.13 -1.99 2.66
CA LEU A 135 4.00 -2.98 2.04
C LEU A 135 5.35 -2.36 1.67
N PHE A 136 6.41 -3.15 1.83
CA PHE A 136 7.82 -2.76 1.65
C PHE A 136 8.31 -1.70 2.63
N ALA A 137 7.74 -1.68 3.83
CA ALA A 137 8.10 -0.75 4.89
C ALA A 137 9.57 -0.94 5.31
N ARG A 138 10.28 0.18 5.48
CA ARG A 138 11.64 0.22 6.05
C ARG A 138 11.69 0.73 7.48
N ARG A 139 10.58 1.30 7.94
CA ARG A 139 10.37 1.81 9.30
C ARG A 139 8.88 1.79 9.62
N ARG A 140 8.53 2.00 10.88
CA ARG A 140 7.14 2.26 11.27
C ARG A 140 6.67 3.60 10.65
N PRO A 141 5.42 3.67 10.16
CA PRO A 141 4.77 4.92 9.78
C PRO A 141 4.91 5.99 10.86
N GLN A 142 5.17 7.22 10.44
CA GLN A 142 5.06 8.39 11.31
C GLN A 142 3.61 8.83 11.32
N SER A 143 2.78 8.06 12.03
CA SER A 143 1.34 8.24 12.14
C SER A 143 0.86 7.82 13.54
N ASN A 144 -0.27 8.39 13.96
CA ASN A 144 -0.99 7.99 15.17
C ASN A 144 -2.01 6.86 14.92
N GLN A 145 -2.18 6.43 13.66
CA GLN A 145 -3.06 5.32 13.28
C GLN A 145 -2.33 3.98 13.40
N ASP A 146 -3.08 2.90 13.64
CA ASP A 146 -2.53 1.55 13.76
C ASP A 146 -2.27 0.91 12.38
N TRP A 147 -1.13 1.25 11.79
CA TRP A 147 -0.68 0.66 10.53
C TRP A 147 -0.01 -0.70 10.77
N ALA A 148 -0.54 -1.74 10.12
CA ALA A 148 0.22 -2.95 9.89
C ALA A 148 1.35 -2.68 8.89
N ILE A 149 2.50 -3.32 9.08
CA ILE A 149 3.65 -3.16 8.18
C ILE A 149 4.21 -4.50 7.71
N TRP A 150 4.75 -4.52 6.50
CA TRP A 150 5.50 -5.65 5.96
C TRP A 150 6.71 -5.16 5.16
N GLY A 151 7.90 -5.68 5.44
CA GLY A 151 9.13 -5.31 4.73
C GLY A 151 10.40 -5.91 5.33
N ASN A 152 11.50 -5.83 4.57
CA ASN A 152 12.76 -6.51 4.90
C ASN A 152 13.57 -5.86 6.03
N GLU A 153 13.32 -4.57 6.29
CA GLU A 153 14.10 -3.77 7.25
C GLU A 153 13.30 -3.49 8.55
N VAL A 154 12.18 -4.16 8.75
CA VAL A 154 11.29 -4.01 9.91
C VAL A 154 10.83 -5.36 10.45
N ALA A 155 10.41 -5.40 11.71
CA ALA A 155 9.65 -6.54 12.22
C ALA A 155 8.23 -6.49 11.62
N SER A 156 7.99 -7.35 10.62
CA SER A 156 6.74 -7.36 9.86
C SER A 156 5.58 -7.92 10.67
N ASP A 157 4.40 -7.31 10.55
CA ASP A 157 3.19 -7.67 11.29
C ASP A 157 2.32 -8.71 10.60
N ILE A 158 2.60 -9.03 9.34
CA ILE A 158 1.86 -10.01 8.56
C ILE A 158 2.79 -11.01 7.89
N CYS A 159 2.30 -12.22 7.63
CA CYS A 159 2.99 -13.23 6.85
C CYS A 159 2.38 -13.31 5.44
N ILE A 160 3.22 -13.27 4.41
CA ILE A 160 2.79 -13.45 3.02
C ILE A 160 3.42 -14.76 2.49
N PRO A 161 2.64 -15.82 2.24
CA PRO A 161 3.16 -17.09 1.74
C PRO A 161 3.97 -16.91 0.44
N GLY A 162 5.17 -17.47 0.39
CA GLY A 162 6.11 -17.31 -0.74
C GLY A 162 6.93 -16.01 -0.73
N TYR A 163 6.66 -15.10 0.21
CA TYR A 163 7.35 -13.82 0.38
C TYR A 163 7.83 -13.68 1.83
N SER A 164 8.91 -14.37 2.16
CA SER A 164 9.55 -14.26 3.47
C SER A 164 10.27 -12.93 3.64
N VAL A 165 10.30 -12.46 4.89
CA VAL A 165 11.11 -11.33 5.34
C VAL A 165 12.03 -11.79 6.48
N PRO A 166 13.12 -11.08 6.78
CA PRO A 166 14.08 -11.52 7.80
C PRO A 166 13.53 -11.60 9.22
N ARG A 167 12.49 -10.81 9.55
CA ARG A 167 11.95 -10.73 10.91
C ARG A 167 10.45 -10.43 10.93
N TYR A 168 9.76 -11.08 11.86
CA TYR A 168 8.34 -10.88 12.15
C TYR A 168 8.15 -10.32 13.56
N SER A 169 7.12 -9.50 13.76
CA SER A 169 6.71 -9.00 15.06
C SER A 169 5.81 -10.01 15.78
N GLN A 170 5.47 -9.74 17.04
CA GLN A 170 4.51 -10.55 17.80
C GLN A 170 3.07 -10.47 17.24
N ARG A 171 2.77 -9.47 16.39
CA ARG A 171 1.47 -9.35 15.73
C ARG A 171 1.32 -10.34 14.58
N ALA A 172 2.42 -10.83 14.02
CA ALA A 172 2.39 -11.77 12.92
C ALA A 172 1.92 -13.14 13.39
N THR A 173 0.71 -13.51 13.00
CA THR A 173 0.22 -14.89 13.13
C THR A 173 0.89 -15.77 12.08
N ALA A 174 1.26 -16.98 12.46
CA ALA A 174 1.83 -17.96 11.53
C ALA A 174 0.86 -18.23 10.37
N PRO A 175 1.36 -18.41 9.13
CA PRO A 175 0.51 -18.77 8.00
C PRO A 175 -0.14 -20.13 8.25
N GLY A 176 -1.44 -20.14 8.56
CA GLY A 176 -2.21 -21.36 8.85
C GLY A 176 -3.31 -21.22 9.90
N THR A 177 -3.30 -20.18 10.74
CA THR A 177 -4.35 -19.92 11.74
C THR A 177 -5.27 -18.77 11.32
N LEU A 178 -6.02 -18.97 10.23
CA LEU A 178 -7.26 -18.21 10.04
C LEU A 178 -8.27 -18.78 11.03
N ARG A 179 -8.45 -18.10 12.16
CA ARG A 179 -9.54 -18.38 13.09
C ARG A 179 -10.83 -18.02 12.36
N THR A 180 -11.51 -19.02 11.80
CA THR A 180 -12.86 -18.86 11.29
C THR A 180 -13.73 -18.43 12.47
N THR A 181 -14.00 -17.13 12.62
CA THR A 181 -15.09 -16.67 13.47
C THR A 181 -16.37 -17.10 12.78
N ARG A 182 -16.78 -18.34 13.06
CA ARG A 182 -18.09 -18.86 12.73
C ARG A 182 -19.05 -18.15 13.67
N THR A 183 -19.71 -17.11 13.19
CA THR A 183 -20.87 -16.54 13.87
C THR A 183 -21.94 -17.62 13.89
N THR A 184 -22.04 -18.36 15.00
CA THR A 184 -23.17 -19.23 15.30
C THR A 184 -24.34 -18.33 15.68
N ALA A 185 -25.19 -18.01 14.71
CA ALA A 185 -26.58 -17.67 14.97
C ALA A 185 -27.40 -18.95 14.81
N GLU A 186 -27.47 -19.76 15.88
CA GLU A 186 -28.55 -20.72 16.08
C GLU A 186 -29.50 -20.13 17.11
N ALA A 187 -30.73 -19.86 16.69
CA ALA A 187 -31.89 -19.83 17.56
C ALA A 187 -33.13 -20.16 16.72
N THR A 188 -33.43 -21.45 16.65
CA THR A 188 -34.62 -22.01 16.02
C THR A 188 -35.69 -22.23 17.10
N GLY A 189 -36.78 -21.46 17.05
CA GLY A 189 -38.14 -21.82 17.52
C GLY A 189 -38.39 -22.01 19.04
N PRO A 190 -39.66 -22.02 19.51
CA PRO A 190 -40.79 -22.60 18.79
C PRO A 190 -42.06 -21.72 18.66
N MET A 191 -42.91 -22.16 17.72
CA MET A 191 -44.30 -21.74 17.52
C MET A 191 -45.13 -21.79 18.81
N ARG A 192 -45.98 -20.80 19.01
CA ARG A 192 -47.23 -20.93 19.78
C ARG A 192 -48.41 -20.63 18.86
N GLY A 193 -49.31 -21.60 18.74
CA GLY A 193 -50.59 -21.44 18.08
C GLY A 193 -51.72 -21.04 19.05
N MET A 194 -52.71 -20.37 18.46
CA MET A 194 -54.16 -20.38 18.71
C MET A 194 -54.78 -19.88 20.03
N GLY A 195 -55.89 -19.15 19.84
CA GLY A 195 -56.91 -18.73 20.81
C GLY A 195 -56.81 -17.23 21.10
N SER A 196 -57.78 -16.36 20.83
CA SER A 196 -59.23 -16.49 20.59
C SER A 196 -59.74 -15.26 19.84
#